data_AF-A0A2P2IT68-F1
#
_entry.id   AF-A0A2P2IT68-F1
#
_cell.length_a   1.000
_cell.length_b   1.000
_cell.length_c   1.000
_cell.angle_alpha   90.00
_cell.angle_beta   90.00
_cell.angle_gamma   90.00
#
_symmetry.space_group_name_H-M   'P 1'
#
loop_
_entity.id
_entity.type
_entity.pdbx_description
1 polymer ?
#
loop_
_entity_poly.entity_id
_entity_poly.type
_entity_poly.pdbx_seq_one_letter_code
_entity_poly.pdbx_strand_id
1 'polypeptide(L)'
;MKMGEVLVFGIPFVIKEDVKLMVETGLEAYRFSISWSRPIPNGRGQINPKGLQYYNNLINELTRHGIQPHVTLLNFDQPQSLEDEYGGWLNKKIVYTTQLLLALIFLLCLGQAQKRGGGCQ
;
A
#
# COMPACT_ATOMS: atom_id res chain seq x y z
N MET A 1 24.83 -7.55 6.72
CA MET A 1 24.19 -7.35 8.04
C MET A 1 22.69 -7.54 7.83
N LYS A 2 22.17 -8.72 8.20
CA LYS A 2 20.75 -9.06 8.04
C LYS A 2 20.00 -8.45 9.22
N MET A 3 19.12 -7.49 8.97
CA MET A 3 18.18 -6.98 9.97
C MET A 3 16.87 -6.69 9.24
N GLY A 4 15.85 -7.52 9.48
CA GLY A 4 14.51 -7.31 8.93
C GLY A 4 14.06 -8.35 7.90
N GLU A 5 14.12 -9.63 8.24
CA GLU A 5 13.12 -10.58 7.73
C GLU A 5 11.76 -10.22 8.37
N VAL A 6 11.14 -9.14 7.88
CA VAL A 6 9.73 -8.88 8.08
C VAL A 6 9.00 -9.81 7.13
N LEU A 7 8.73 -11.02 7.60
CA LEU A 7 7.79 -12.00 7.03
C LEU A 7 6.36 -11.44 7.10
N VAL A 8 6.09 -10.32 6.45
CA VAL A 8 4.75 -9.74 6.23
C VAL A 8 4.61 -9.44 4.74
N PHE A 9 4.97 -10.42 3.92
CA PHE A 9 4.77 -10.40 2.48
C PHE A 9 3.76 -11.50 2.14
N GLY A 10 2.46 -11.15 2.21
CA GLY A 10 1.44 -11.89 1.47
C GLY A 10 0.84 -13.13 2.13
N ILE A 11 0.82 -13.26 3.46
CA ILE A 11 0.07 -14.35 4.10
C ILE A 11 -1.41 -13.93 4.21
N PRO A 12 -2.34 -14.57 3.46
CA PRO A 12 -3.76 -14.19 3.46
C PRO A 12 -4.46 -14.49 4.79
N PHE A 13 -3.89 -15.39 5.59
CA PHE A 13 -4.33 -15.71 6.94
C PHE A 13 -4.23 -14.42 7.79
N VAL A 14 -3.00 -13.96 8.06
CA VAL A 14 -2.72 -12.80 8.94
C VAL A 14 -3.58 -11.57 8.67
N ILE A 15 -3.80 -11.22 7.39
CA ILE A 15 -4.67 -10.07 7.02
C ILE A 15 -6.09 -10.24 7.59
N LYS A 16 -6.67 -11.44 7.47
CA LYS A 16 -8.03 -11.71 7.93
C LYS A 16 -8.14 -11.71 9.45
N GLU A 17 -7.17 -12.29 10.16
CA GLU A 17 -7.19 -12.27 11.63
C GLU A 17 -6.99 -10.85 12.16
N ASP A 18 -6.07 -10.07 11.58
CA ASP A 18 -5.84 -8.68 11.96
C ASP A 18 -7.09 -7.83 11.73
N VAL A 19 -7.75 -7.96 10.57
CA VAL A 19 -8.99 -7.23 10.27
C VAL A 19 -10.12 -7.65 11.22
N LYS A 20 -10.23 -8.95 11.54
CA LYS A 20 -11.23 -9.42 12.51
C LYS A 20 -11.03 -8.75 13.87
N LEU A 21 -9.80 -8.64 14.34
CA LEU A 21 -9.49 -7.96 15.59
C LEU A 21 -9.82 -6.45 15.52
N MET A 22 -9.60 -5.80 14.37
CA MET A 22 -9.98 -4.40 14.17
C MET A 22 -11.50 -4.19 14.24
N VAL A 23 -12.28 -5.15 13.76
CA VAL A 23 -13.75 -5.13 13.86
C VAL A 23 -14.20 -5.34 15.31
N GLU A 24 -13.63 -6.33 16.01
CA GLU A 24 -13.94 -6.62 17.41
C GLU A 24 -13.64 -5.43 18.35
N THR A 25 -12.63 -4.63 18.00
CA THR A 25 -12.25 -3.42 18.74
C THR A 25 -13.08 -2.18 18.35
N GLY A 26 -13.94 -2.28 17.34
CA GLY A 26 -14.85 -1.21 16.92
C GLY A 26 -14.20 -0.09 16.11
N LEU A 27 -13.14 -0.37 15.34
CA LEU A 27 -12.53 0.64 14.47
C LEU A 27 -13.45 1.00 13.30
N GLU A 28 -13.71 2.29 13.11
CA GLU A 28 -14.44 2.81 11.95
C GLU A 28 -13.53 3.08 10.74
N ALA A 29 -12.25 3.37 10.99
CA ALA A 29 -11.27 3.68 9.98
C ALA A 29 -9.89 3.11 10.34
N TYR A 30 -9.15 2.67 9.34
CA TYR A 30 -7.80 2.14 9.49
C TYR A 30 -6.83 2.86 8.57
N ARG A 31 -5.81 3.50 9.16
CA ARG A 31 -4.76 4.20 8.43
C ARG A 31 -3.56 3.28 8.25
N PHE A 32 -3.11 3.13 7.00
CA PHE A 32 -1.90 2.40 6.67
C PHE A 32 -1.09 3.13 5.59
N SER A 33 0.19 2.81 5.49
CA SER A 33 1.06 3.30 4.42
C SER A 33 1.31 2.21 3.36
N ILE A 34 1.38 2.63 2.11
CA ILE A 34 1.85 1.78 1.02
C ILE A 34 3.35 1.97 0.92
N SER A 35 4.08 0.88 1.02
CA SER A 35 5.53 0.94 0.96
C SER A 35 6.02 0.95 -0.47
N TRP A 36 6.77 1.97 -0.85
CA TRP A 36 7.18 2.21 -2.25
C TRP A 36 7.95 1.01 -2.84
N SER A 37 8.85 0.42 -2.07
CA SER A 37 9.64 -0.74 -2.49
C SER A 37 8.82 -2.01 -2.75
N ARG A 38 7.56 -2.10 -2.28
CA ARG A 38 6.75 -3.30 -2.48
C ARG A 38 6.17 -3.44 -3.88
N PRO A 39 5.39 -2.46 -4.41
CA PRO A 39 4.92 -2.50 -5.78
C PRO A 39 6.04 -2.17 -6.77
N ILE A 40 7.06 -1.39 -6.40
CA ILE A 40 8.16 -1.01 -7.29
C ILE A 40 9.50 -1.15 -6.54
N PRO A 41 10.12 -2.35 -6.53
CA PRO A 41 11.34 -2.64 -5.75
C PRO A 41 12.51 -1.70 -6.01
N ASN A 42 12.68 -1.27 -7.26
CA ASN A 42 13.78 -0.38 -7.64
C ASN A 42 13.33 1.10 -7.71
N GLY A 43 12.14 1.43 -7.22
CA GLY A 43 11.53 2.76 -7.34
C GLY A 43 11.09 3.15 -8.75
N ARG A 44 11.66 2.54 -9.79
CA ARG A 44 11.29 2.67 -11.21
C ARG A 44 11.22 1.31 -11.89
N GLY A 45 10.49 1.26 -13.01
CA GLY A 45 10.47 0.11 -13.90
C GLY A 45 9.39 -0.91 -13.56
N GLN A 46 9.77 -2.18 -13.46
CA GLN A 46 8.81 -3.28 -13.36
C GLN A 46 8.02 -3.24 -12.06
N ILE A 47 6.70 -3.36 -12.20
CA ILE A 47 5.77 -3.47 -11.09
C ILE A 47 5.77 -4.90 -10.58
N ASN A 48 5.82 -5.06 -9.26
CA ASN A 48 5.65 -6.34 -8.59
C ASN A 48 4.15 -6.62 -8.36
N PRO A 49 3.54 -7.54 -9.13
CA PRO A 49 2.11 -7.82 -9.02
C PRO A 49 1.72 -8.42 -7.66
N LYS A 50 2.63 -9.13 -6.98
CA LYS A 50 2.37 -9.67 -5.64
C LYS A 50 2.24 -8.57 -4.60
N GLY A 51 3.03 -7.50 -4.72
CA GLY A 51 2.94 -6.33 -3.86
C GLY A 51 1.59 -5.63 -4.02
N LEU A 52 1.13 -5.46 -5.26
CA LEU A 52 -0.20 -4.92 -5.55
C LEU A 52 -1.34 -5.80 -5.03
N GLN A 53 -1.21 -7.12 -5.23
CA GLN A 53 -2.22 -8.08 -4.77
C GLN A 53 -2.39 -8.04 -3.25
N TYR A 54 -1.31 -7.88 -2.49
CA TYR A 54 -1.36 -7.72 -1.04
C TYR A 54 -2.22 -6.52 -0.62
N TYR A 55 -1.92 -5.33 -1.15
CA TYR A 55 -2.68 -4.13 -0.82
C TYR A 55 -4.13 -4.20 -1.29
N ASN A 56 -4.37 -4.76 -2.47
CA ASN A 56 -5.74 -4.99 -2.95
C ASN A 56 -6.50 -5.93 -2.01
N ASN A 57 -5.89 -7.02 -1.52
CA ASN A 57 -6.53 -7.94 -0.58
C ASN A 57 -6.82 -7.27 0.77
N LEU A 58 -5.86 -6.52 1.33
CA LEU A 58 -6.06 -5.77 2.57
C LEU A 58 -7.21 -4.77 2.46
N ILE A 59 -7.22 -3.96 1.40
CA ILE A 59 -8.26 -2.95 1.19
C ILE A 59 -9.63 -3.60 0.99
N ASN A 60 -9.70 -4.70 0.22
CA ASN A 60 -10.94 -5.43 0.02
C ASN A 60 -11.46 -6.02 1.33
N GLU A 61 -10.59 -6.56 2.18
CA GLU A 61 -11.00 -7.11 3.47
C GLU A 61 -11.48 -6.01 4.42
N LEU A 62 -10.75 -4.90 4.56
CA LEU A 62 -11.20 -3.74 5.35
C LEU A 62 -12.57 -3.23 4.90
N THR A 63 -12.75 -3.07 3.58
CA THR A 63 -14.01 -2.56 3.00
C THR A 63 -15.17 -3.53 3.21
N ARG A 64 -14.93 -4.85 3.18
CA ARG A 64 -15.96 -5.87 3.45
C ARG A 64 -16.51 -5.79 4.86
N HIS A 65 -15.66 -5.44 5.83
CA HIS A 65 -16.04 -5.28 7.23
C HIS A 65 -16.46 -3.85 7.60
N GLY A 66 -16.66 -2.98 6.60
CA GLY A 66 -17.14 -1.60 6.82
C GLY A 66 -16.07 -0.62 7.34
N ILE A 67 -14.81 -1.06 7.48
CA ILE A 67 -13.71 -0.21 7.94
C ILE A 67 -13.24 0.69 6.79
N GLN A 68 -13.14 1.99 7.02
CA GLN A 68 -12.66 2.93 6.01
C GLN A 68 -11.12 2.88 5.88
N PRO A 69 -10.57 2.53 4.70
CA PRO A 69 -9.12 2.52 4.50
C PRO A 69 -8.59 3.94 4.24
N HIS A 70 -7.64 4.38 5.06
CA HIS A 70 -6.92 5.65 4.90
C HIS A 70 -5.48 5.40 4.47
N VAL A 71 -5.17 5.67 3.20
CA VAL A 71 -3.86 5.39 2.63
C VAL A 71 -2.92 6.59 2.79
N THR A 72 -1.76 6.35 3.42
CA THR A 72 -0.64 7.29 3.45
C THR A 72 0.29 7.00 2.28
N LEU A 73 0.55 8.02 1.45
CA LEU A 73 1.26 7.89 0.18
C LEU A 73 2.77 7.67 0.34
N LEU A 74 3.36 8.28 1.36
CA LEU A 74 4.80 8.29 1.60
C LEU A 74 5.05 8.18 3.10
N ASN A 75 5.90 7.22 3.49
CA ASN A 75 6.25 6.99 4.89
C ASN A 75 7.77 6.80 5.07
N PHE A 76 8.55 7.65 4.40
CA PHE A 76 10.02 7.66 4.43
C PHE A 76 10.68 6.33 4.05
N ASP A 77 10.01 5.53 3.21
CA ASP A 77 10.46 4.21 2.79
C ASP A 77 10.74 4.14 1.28
N GLN A 78 11.38 5.19 0.78
CA GLN A 78 11.87 5.19 -0.60
C GLN A 78 12.87 4.05 -0.82
N PRO A 79 12.87 3.41 -2.00
CA PRO A 79 13.84 2.39 -2.33
C PRO A 79 15.28 2.92 -2.25
N GLN A 80 16.16 2.15 -1.62
CA GLN A 80 17.58 2.50 -1.47
C GLN A 80 18.25 2.81 -2.80
N SER A 81 17.83 2.13 -3.87
CA SER A 81 18.31 2.36 -5.24
C SER A 81 18.14 3.81 -5.71
N LEU A 82 17.12 4.55 -5.22
CA LEU A 82 16.93 5.96 -5.56
C LEU A 82 17.91 6.87 -4.81
N GLU A 83 18.28 6.49 -3.59
CA GLU A 83 19.32 7.17 -2.82
C GLU A 83 20.67 6.99 -3.50
N ASP A 84 21.00 5.73 -3.85
CA ASP A 84 22.28 5.37 -4.47
C ASP A 84 22.44 5.97 -5.89
N GLU A 85 21.37 6.06 -6.67
CA GLU A 85 21.43 6.55 -8.07
C GLU A 85 21.60 8.07 -8.14
N TYR A 86 20.89 8.83 -7.29
CA TYR A 86 20.83 10.28 -7.46
C TYR A 86 20.69 11.09 -6.16
N GLY A 87 20.81 10.48 -4.98
CA GLY A 87 20.67 11.15 -3.68
C GLY A 87 19.21 11.35 -3.25
N GLY A 88 18.30 10.50 -3.73
CA GLY A 88 16.93 10.42 -3.26
C GLY A 88 16.19 11.77 -3.31
N TRP A 89 15.72 12.22 -2.14
CA TRP A 89 14.92 13.45 -2.02
C TRP A 89 15.66 14.75 -2.35
N LEU A 90 17.00 14.74 -2.35
CA LEU A 90 17.81 15.92 -2.66
C LEU A 90 17.81 16.23 -4.18
N ASN A 91 17.35 15.30 -5.00
CA ASN A 91 17.33 15.45 -6.44
C ASN A 91 15.92 15.69 -6.99
N LYS A 92 15.78 16.66 -7.89
CA LYS A 92 14.50 16.96 -8.57
C LYS A 92 13.93 15.77 -9.35
N LYS A 93 14.77 14.80 -9.75
CA LYS A 93 14.34 13.56 -10.39
C LYS A 93 13.36 12.75 -9.53
N ILE A 94 13.39 12.90 -8.20
CA ILE A 94 12.48 12.20 -7.28
C ILE A 94 11.00 12.52 -7.56
N VAL A 95 10.69 13.73 -8.05
CA VAL A 95 9.32 14.17 -8.33
C VAL A 95 8.67 13.32 -9.42
N TYR A 96 9.42 12.99 -10.47
CA TYR A 96 8.92 12.12 -11.54
C TYR A 96 8.75 10.67 -11.05
N THR A 97 9.67 10.20 -10.20
CA THR A 97 9.61 8.86 -9.64
C THR A 97 8.40 8.71 -8.71
N THR A 98 8.14 9.69 -7.84
CA THR A 98 6.99 9.67 -6.91
C THR A 98 5.67 9.79 -7.66
N GLN A 99 5.62 10.48 -8.80
CA GLN A 99 4.40 10.62 -9.60
C GLN A 99 3.86 9.28 -10.11
N LEU A 100 4.73 8.33 -10.48
CA LEU A 100 4.31 6.98 -10.89
C LEU A 100 3.68 6.21 -9.71
N LEU A 101 4.28 6.31 -8.52
CA LEU A 101 3.72 5.70 -7.31
C LEU A 101 2.36 6.31 -6.96
N LEU A 102 2.25 7.64 -7.01
CA LEU A 102 1.01 8.38 -6.78
C LEU A 102 -0.11 7.90 -7.73
N ALA A 103 0.19 7.78 -9.03
CA ALA A 103 -0.76 7.31 -10.03
C ALA A 103 -1.24 5.87 -9.73
N LEU A 104 -0.32 4.98 -9.34
CA LEU A 104 -0.64 3.59 -9.01
C LEU A 104 -1.55 3.48 -7.78
N ILE A 105 -1.25 4.26 -6.73
CA ILE A 105 -2.07 4.30 -5.52
C ILE A 105 -3.44 4.90 -5.83
N PHE A 106 -3.50 5.96 -6.64
CA PHE A 106 -4.76 6.57 -7.04
C PHE A 106 -5.65 5.58 -7.80
N LEU A 107 -5.09 4.77 -8.71
CA LEU A 107 -5.82 3.71 -9.40
C LEU A 107 -6.33 2.62 -8.44
N LEU A 108 -5.53 2.21 -7.45
CA LEU A 108 -5.97 1.27 -6.40
C LEU A 108 -7.15 1.83 -5.59
N CYS A 109 -7.13 3.13 -5.29
CA CYS A 109 -8.18 3.83 -4.53
C CYS A 109 -9.45 4.05 -5.37
N LEU A 110 -9.34 4.43 -6.65
CA LEU A 110 -10.50 4.57 -7.54
C LEU A 110 -11.27 3.25 -7.70
N GLY A 111 -10.56 2.12 -7.71
CA GLY A 111 -11.19 0.79 -7.69
C GLY A 111 -12.09 0.54 -6.47
N GLN A 112 -11.89 1.27 -5.37
CA GLN A 112 -12.74 1.19 -4.17
C GLN A 112 -13.97 2.09 -4.27
N ALA A 113 -13.83 3.27 -4.90
CA ALA A 113 -14.93 4.21 -5.08
C ALA A 113 -16.08 3.60 -5.91
N GLN A 114 -15.77 2.81 -6.94
CA GLN A 114 -16.81 2.12 -7.72
C GLN A 114 -17.53 1.01 -6.95
N LYS A 115 -16.88 0.34 -5.98
CA LYS A 115 -17.49 -0.74 -5.19
C LYS A 115 -18.51 -0.25 -4.17
N ARG A 116 -18.43 1.02 -3.76
CA ARG A 116 -19.42 1.64 -2.85
C ARG A 116 -20.73 2.05 -3.53
N GLY A 117 -20.79 2.06 -4.87
CA GLY A 117 -22.00 2.43 -5.61
C GLY A 117 -23.10 1.35 -5.71
N GLY A 118 -22.95 0.20 -5.04
CA GLY A 118 -23.79 -0.98 -5.24
C GLY A 118 -24.64 -1.44 -4.03
N GLY A 119 -24.88 -0.60 -3.04
CA GLY A 119 -25.61 -0.98 -1.82
C GLY A 119 -26.66 0.04 -1.40
N CYS A 120 -27.76 0.10 -2.16
CA CYS A 120 -29.03 0.59 -1.67
C CYS A 120 -29.98 -0.61 -1.65
N GLN A 121 -30.05 -1.28 -0.50
CA GLN A 121 -31.16 -2.15 -0.09
C GLN A 121 -31.47 -1.79 1.36
#